data_AF-A0A5N6SSH4-F1
#
_entry.id   AF-A0A5N6SSH4-F1
#
_cell.length_a   1.000
_cell.length_b   1.000
_cell.length_c   1.000
_cell.angle_alpha   90.00
_cell.angle_beta   90.00
_cell.angle_gamma   90.00
#
_symmetry.space_group_name_H-M   'P 1'
#
loop_
_entity.id
_entity.type
_entity.pdbx_description
1 polymer ?
#
loop_
_entity_poly.entity_id
_entity_poly.type
_entity_poly.pdbx_seq_one_letter_code
_entity_poly.pdbx_strand_id
1 'polypeptide(L)'
;MSSTSDQQPESSGQGHPNSWSNTERRFTNKSASEYYDPCQDFADRSLKCMKRNNFDREMCHDYFQAYRDCKKQWVLDTEKAFWLVLPELY
;
A
#
# COMPACT_ATOMS: atom_id res chain seq x y z
N MET A 1 38.77 0.17 34.53
CA MET A 1 38.35 -0.78 33.49
C MET A 1 37.38 -0.03 32.59
N SER A 2 37.90 0.70 31.60
CA SER A 2 38.13 0.25 30.21
C SER A 2 36.78 0.10 29.50
N SER A 3 36.27 1.11 28.77
CA SER A 3 36.72 1.74 27.51
C SER A 3 36.16 1.04 26.26
N THR A 4 35.46 1.86 25.44
CA THR A 4 35.32 1.80 23.96
C THR A 4 34.50 0.63 23.38
N SER A 5 33.74 0.75 22.30
CA SER A 5 33.83 1.68 21.18
C SER A 5 32.54 1.63 20.34
N ASP A 6 32.15 2.78 19.79
CA ASP A 6 31.55 2.88 18.46
C ASP A 6 32.29 1.99 17.47
N GLN A 7 31.56 1.25 16.63
CA GLN A 7 32.03 0.93 15.28
C GLN A 7 30.85 0.63 14.34
N GLN A 8 30.50 1.66 13.60
CA GLN A 8 30.16 1.62 12.19
C GLN A 8 31.05 0.62 11.42
N PRO A 9 30.54 -0.04 10.38
CA PRO A 9 31.34 -0.35 9.22
C PRO A 9 30.84 0.48 8.05
N GLU A 10 31.59 1.52 7.75
CA GLU A 10 31.60 2.17 6.45
C GLU A 10 32.56 1.42 5.51
N SER A 11 32.22 1.47 4.22
CA SER A 11 33.11 1.30 3.07
C SER A 11 33.52 -0.13 2.68
N SER A 12 33.00 -0.61 1.53
CA SER A 12 33.74 -0.41 0.27
C SER A 12 33.04 -1.03 -0.96
N GLY A 13 32.70 -0.17 -1.92
CA GLY A 13 32.98 -0.43 -3.33
C GLY A 13 31.85 -0.87 -4.26
N GLN A 14 31.80 -0.18 -5.41
CA GLN A 14 31.26 -0.56 -6.72
C GLN A 14 29.78 -0.20 -6.98
N GLY A 15 29.57 0.73 -7.92
CA GLY A 15 28.27 1.33 -8.25
C GLY A 15 27.35 0.51 -9.17
N HIS A 16 26.32 1.21 -9.68
CA HIS A 16 25.37 0.83 -10.76
C HIS A 16 24.01 0.25 -10.30
N PRO A 17 22.91 0.48 -11.05
CA PRO A 17 22.18 1.71 -11.34
C PRO A 17 20.81 1.69 -10.63
N ASN A 18 20.24 2.86 -10.33
CA ASN A 18 18.83 3.12 -10.00
C ASN A 18 18.06 1.91 -9.41
N SER A 19 18.08 1.76 -8.08
CA SER A 19 17.17 0.85 -7.34
C SER A 19 15.69 1.04 -7.78
N TRP A 20 15.36 2.24 -8.25
CA TRP A 20 14.11 2.58 -8.90
C TRP A 20 13.82 1.79 -10.19
N SER A 21 14.81 1.55 -11.05
CA SER A 21 14.61 0.87 -12.34
C SER A 21 14.26 -0.62 -12.20
N ASN A 22 14.78 -1.30 -11.18
CA ASN A 22 14.41 -2.69 -10.90
C ASN A 22 12.99 -2.76 -10.32
N THR A 23 12.67 -1.81 -9.45
CA THR A 23 11.33 -1.63 -8.87
C THR A 23 10.29 -1.33 -9.97
N GLU A 24 10.57 -0.41 -10.88
CA GLU A 24 9.70 -0.01 -11.98
C GLU A 24 9.40 -1.15 -12.97
N ARG A 25 10.38 -2.03 -13.24
CA ARG A 25 10.17 -3.20 -14.10
C ARG A 25 9.25 -4.25 -13.46
N ARG A 26 9.21 -4.30 -12.12
CA ARG A 26 8.28 -5.15 -11.38
C ARG A 26 6.87 -4.59 -11.38
N PHE A 27 6.69 -3.28 -11.49
CA PHE A 27 5.36 -2.65 -11.59
C PHE A 27 4.79 -2.67 -13.01
N THR A 28 5.64 -2.57 -14.04
CA THR A 28 5.22 -2.51 -15.46
C THR A 28 4.86 -3.86 -16.09
N ASN A 29 5.35 -4.99 -15.54
CA ASN A 29 5.14 -6.33 -16.11
C ASN A 29 4.07 -7.19 -15.38
N LYS A 30 3.23 -6.58 -14.54
CA LYS A 30 2.18 -7.31 -13.82
C LYS A 30 0.92 -7.41 -14.66
N SER A 31 0.35 -8.60 -14.77
CA SER A 31 -0.93 -8.81 -15.46
C SER A 31 -2.02 -8.01 -14.77
N ALA A 32 -2.91 -7.35 -15.53
CA ALA A 32 -3.96 -6.46 -15.03
C ALA A 32 -4.99 -7.08 -14.05
N SER A 33 -4.86 -8.34 -13.64
CA SER A 33 -5.58 -8.90 -12.47
C SER A 33 -4.88 -8.58 -11.14
N GLU A 34 -3.68 -8.01 -11.19
CA GLU A 34 -2.84 -7.63 -10.05
C GLU A 34 -3.03 -6.13 -9.71
N TYR A 35 -4.18 -5.56 -10.05
CA TYR A 35 -4.54 -4.20 -9.62
C TYR A 35 -4.50 -4.19 -8.10
N TYR A 36 -3.52 -3.47 -7.57
CA TYR A 36 -3.37 -3.21 -6.16
C TYR A 36 -4.66 -2.54 -5.67
N ASP A 37 -5.47 -3.25 -4.88
CA ASP A 37 -6.58 -2.65 -4.16
C ASP A 37 -5.96 -1.91 -2.94
N PRO A 38 -5.95 -0.56 -2.93
CA PRO A 38 -5.42 0.19 -1.80
C PRO A 38 -6.20 -0.05 -0.50
N CYS A 39 -7.37 -0.69 -0.57
CA CYS A 39 -8.20 -1.06 0.56
C CYS A 39 -8.09 -2.54 0.96
N GLN A 40 -7.17 -3.31 0.36
CA GLN A 40 -6.99 -4.74 0.63
C GLN A 40 -6.73 -5.03 2.11
N ASP A 41 -5.91 -4.22 2.78
CA ASP A 41 -5.59 -4.41 4.20
C ASP A 41 -6.83 -4.29 5.11
N PHE A 42 -7.73 -3.36 4.79
CA PHE A 42 -8.99 -3.19 5.51
C PHE A 42 -9.95 -4.35 5.25
N ALA A 43 -10.00 -4.83 4.00
CA ALA A 43 -10.77 -6.02 3.65
C ALA A 43 -10.27 -7.25 4.43
N ASP A 44 -8.96 -7.48 4.45
CA ASP A 44 -8.33 -8.60 5.17
C ASP A 44 -8.60 -8.55 6.67
N ARG A 45 -8.58 -7.36 7.28
CA ARG A 45 -8.93 -7.17 8.70
C ARG A 45 -10.39 -7.50 8.98
N SER A 46 -11.31 -7.08 8.12
CA SER A 46 -12.73 -7.41 8.25
C SER A 46 -12.99 -8.91 8.14
N LEU A 47 -12.31 -9.59 7.21
CA LEU A 47 -12.38 -11.04 7.06
C LEU A 47 -11.75 -11.79 8.24
N LYS A 48 -10.65 -11.27 8.79
CA LYS A 48 -10.00 -11.80 10.00
C LYS A 48 -10.90 -11.67 11.23
N CYS A 49 -11.70 -10.60 11.33
CA CYS A 49 -12.69 -10.43 12.38
C CYS A 49 -13.83 -11.45 12.24
N MET A 50 -14.39 -11.59 11.03
CA MET A 50 -15.45 -12.57 10.76
C MET A 50 -15.03 -14.00 11.09
N LYS A 51 -13.81 -14.41 10.70
CA LYS A 51 -13.27 -15.75 11.02
C LYS A 51 -13.13 -16.01 12.52
N ARG A 52 -12.93 -14.98 13.33
CA ARG A 52 -12.79 -15.10 14.80
C ARG A 52 -14.12 -15.09 15.54
N ASN A 53 -15.12 -14.40 14.99
CA ASN A 53 -16.43 -14.21 15.61
C ASN A 53 -17.51 -15.06 14.94
N ASN A 54 -17.15 -16.22 14.37
CA ASN A 54 -18.10 -17.15 13.74
C ASN A 54 -19.00 -16.50 12.66
N PHE A 55 -18.45 -15.54 11.92
CA PHE A 55 -19.11 -14.73 10.90
C PHE A 55 -20.23 -13.80 11.42
N ASP A 56 -20.21 -13.47 12.70
CA ASP A 56 -21.04 -12.41 13.26
C ASP A 56 -20.57 -11.04 12.72
N ARG A 57 -21.46 -10.37 12.00
CA ARG A 57 -21.18 -9.09 11.33
C ARG A 57 -21.26 -7.91 12.30
N GLU A 58 -22.09 -8.00 13.33
CA GLU A 58 -22.32 -6.90 14.27
C GLU A 58 -21.03 -6.60 15.06
N MET A 59 -20.30 -7.66 15.42
CA MET A 59 -19.01 -7.56 16.10
C MET A 59 -17.88 -6.95 15.23
N CYS A 60 -18.09 -6.86 13.91
CA CYS A 60 -17.06 -6.44 12.96
C CYS A 60 -17.40 -5.12 12.24
N HIS A 61 -18.42 -4.38 12.70
CA HIS A 61 -18.91 -3.16 12.04
C HIS A 61 -17.80 -2.13 11.79
N ASP A 62 -16.93 -1.89 12.76
CA ASP A 62 -15.83 -0.92 12.64
C ASP A 62 -14.84 -1.27 11.52
N TYR A 63 -14.58 -2.57 11.32
CA TYR A 63 -13.71 -3.03 10.23
C TYR A 63 -14.35 -2.81 8.86
N PHE A 64 -15.66 -3.02 8.75
CA PHE A 64 -16.39 -2.74 7.51
C PHE A 64 -16.48 -1.25 7.23
N GLN A 65 -16.63 -0.43 8.26
CA GLN A 65 -16.62 1.02 8.14
C GLN A 65 -15.27 1.52 7.61
N ALA A 66 -14.16 1.05 8.19
CA ALA A 66 -12.83 1.39 7.71
C ALA A 66 -12.60 1.00 6.23
N TYR A 67 -13.09 -0.17 5.80
CA TYR A 67 -13.03 -0.58 4.39
C TYR A 67 -13.84 0.35 3.47
N ARG A 68 -15.06 0.72 3.88
CA ARG A 68 -15.92 1.65 3.12
C ARG A 68 -15.28 3.03 3.00
N ASP A 69 -14.70 3.53 4.08
CA ASP A 69 -14.09 4.85 4.11
C ASP A 69 -12.82 4.90 3.27
N CYS A 70 -12.00 3.84 3.30
CA CYS A 70 -10.90 3.67 2.35
C CYS A 70 -11.39 3.73 0.90
N LYS A 71 -12.45 2.98 0.57
CA LYS A 71 -12.95 2.91 -0.81
C LYS A 71 -13.52 4.24 -1.28
N LYS A 72 -14.22 4.98 -0.41
CA LYS A 72 -14.67 6.35 -0.71
C LYS A 72 -13.48 7.26 -1.00
N GLN A 73 -12.46 7.24 -0.15
CA GLN A 73 -11.28 8.07 -0.34
C GLN A 73 -10.56 7.73 -1.64
N TRP A 74 -10.40 6.44 -1.93
CA TRP A 74 -9.79 5.99 -3.18
C TRP A 74 -10.56 6.48 -4.40
N VAL A 75 -11.90 6.33 -4.43
CA VAL A 75 -12.73 6.86 -5.51
C VAL A 75 -12.54 8.36 -5.64
N LEU A 76 -12.62 9.12 -4.55
CA LEU A 76 -12.42 10.58 -4.56
C LEU A 76 -11.04 10.98 -5.11
N ASP A 77 -9.99 10.27 -4.72
CA ASP A 77 -8.63 10.57 -5.18
C ASP A 77 -8.44 10.18 -6.65
N THR A 78 -9.04 9.07 -7.10
CA THR A 78 -9.04 8.70 -8.53
C THR A 78 -9.90 9.61 -9.39
N GLU A 79 -11.04 10.07 -8.89
CA GLU A 79 -11.89 11.05 -9.58
C GLU A 79 -11.18 12.40 -9.65
N LYS A 80 -10.58 12.87 -8.55
CA LYS A 80 -9.74 14.08 -8.58
C LYS A 80 -8.58 13.92 -9.57
N ALA A 81 -7.89 12.78 -9.58
CA ALA A 81 -6.83 12.53 -10.55
C ALA A 81 -7.37 12.58 -11.99
N PHE A 82 -8.56 12.04 -12.24
CA PHE A 82 -9.21 12.14 -13.54
C PHE A 82 -9.52 13.60 -13.93
N TRP A 83 -10.08 14.40 -13.01
CA TRP A 83 -10.36 15.82 -13.25
C TRP A 83 -9.10 16.69 -13.39
N LEU A 84 -8.03 16.39 -12.65
CA LEU A 84 -6.75 17.12 -12.71
C LEU A 84 -5.96 16.82 -14.00
N VAL A 85 -6.26 15.72 -14.68
CA VAL A 85 -5.67 15.34 -15.99
C VAL A 85 -6.58 15.76 -17.17
N LEU A 86 -7.78 16.28 -16.89
CA LEU A 86 -8.76 16.79 -17.86
C LEU A 86 -8.79 18.32 -18.12
N PRO A 87 -7.78 19.16 -17.81
CA PRO A 87 -7.87 20.58 -18.18
C PRO A 87 -7.70 20.83 -19.69
N GLU A 88 -7.42 19.82 -20.52
CA GLU A 88 -7.25 19.97 -21.99
C GLU A 88 -8.46 19.49 -22.84
N LEU A 89 -9.58 19.07 -22.21
CA LEU A 89 -10.76 18.57 -22.96
C LEU A 89 -12.04 19.38 -22.75
N TYR A 90 -11.94 20.66 -22.37
CA TYR A 90 -13.05 21.63 -22.46
C TYR A 90 -12.59 22.96 -23.06
#